data_AF-A0A1H6DK79-F1
#
_entry.id   AF-A0A1H6DK79-F1
#
_cell.length_a   1.000
_cell.length_b   1.000
_cell.length_c   1.000
_cell.angle_alpha   90.00
_cell.angle_beta   90.00
_cell.angle_gamma   90.00
#
_symmetry.space_group_name_H-M   'P 1'
#
loop_
_entity.id
_entity.type
_entity.pdbx_description
1 polymer ?
#
loop_
_entity_poly.entity_id
_entity_poly.type
_entity_poly.pdbx_seq_one_letter_code
_entity_poly.pdbx_strand_id
1 'polypeptide(L)'
;MVVTDADGRLLFCSPAEPASCADITHARKLGLVNLLADGPAVEILADAGYQGLGAQTGGRVVTPPHRKFKKNPPEWYEEIHQRRRKAHSSRRIRVEHGIGHMKNWRSLARHHGRREHMSDILQAVAGLLSHQQTATAASGTQW
;
A
#
# COMPACT_ATOMS: atom_id res chain seq x y z
N MET A 1 4.42 6.11 2.58
CA MET A 1 3.35 5.47 1.80
C MET A 1 3.91 4.98 0.48
N VAL A 2 3.52 3.80 0.05
CA VAL A 2 3.92 3.18 -1.22
C VAL A 2 2.67 2.70 -1.93
N VAL A 3 2.59 2.91 -3.24
CA VAL A 3 1.47 2.45 -4.07
C VAL A 3 2.00 1.56 -5.18
N THR A 4 1.32 0.45 -5.40
CA THR A 4 1.59 -0.48 -6.50
C THR A 4 0.36 -0.63 -7.38
N ASP A 5 0.56 -1.10 -8.61
CA ASP A 5 -0.54 -1.61 -9.42
C ASP A 5 -1.00 -2.99 -8.90
N ALA A 6 -1.96 -3.58 -9.60
CA ALA A 6 -2.51 -4.89 -9.27
C ALA A 6 -1.51 -6.04 -9.44
N ASP A 7 -0.43 -5.87 -10.19
CA ASP A 7 0.62 -6.86 -10.39
C ASP A 7 1.80 -6.68 -9.43
N GLY A 8 1.73 -5.67 -8.55
CA GLY A 8 2.77 -5.35 -7.57
C GLY A 8 3.90 -4.49 -8.13
N ARG A 9 3.72 -3.85 -9.30
CA ARG A 9 4.67 -2.89 -9.85
C ARG A 9 4.54 -1.56 -9.14
N LEU A 10 5.67 -0.94 -8.84
CA LEU A 10 5.72 0.27 -8.04
C LEU A 10 5.25 1.47 -8.87
N LEU A 11 4.22 2.16 -8.39
CA LEU A 11 3.66 3.35 -9.02
C LEU A 11 4.08 4.64 -8.32
N PHE A 12 4.22 4.59 -6.99
CA PHE A 12 4.52 5.77 -6.19
C PHE A 12 5.20 5.43 -4.87
N CYS A 13 6.11 6.30 -4.43
CA CYS A 13 6.71 6.30 -3.10
C CYS A 13 6.70 7.73 -2.55
N SER A 14 6.04 7.93 -1.41
CA SER A 14 6.06 9.22 -0.72
C SER A 14 7.41 9.46 -0.03
N PRO A 15 7.71 10.70 0.35
CA PRO A 15 8.73 10.97 1.37
C PRO A 15 8.49 10.15 2.65
N ALA A 16 9.58 9.88 3.38
CA ALA A 16 9.52 9.20 4.65
C ALA A 16 8.94 10.14 5.73
N GLU A 17 8.11 9.59 6.61
CA GLU A 17 7.67 10.26 7.84
C GLU A 17 8.33 9.60 9.05
N PRO A 18 8.40 10.32 10.18
CA PRO A 18 8.72 9.71 11.46
C PRO A 18 7.85 8.50 11.76
N ALA A 19 8.42 7.46 12.38
CA ALA A 19 7.70 6.23 12.70
C ALA A 19 6.51 6.42 13.66
N SER A 20 6.43 7.55 14.36
CA SER A 20 5.29 7.93 15.20
C SER A 20 4.08 8.44 14.41
N CYS A 21 4.26 8.80 13.13
CA CYS A 21 3.17 9.25 12.28
C CYS A 21 2.34 8.04 11.83
N ALA A 22 1.05 8.02 12.20
CA ALA A 22 0.14 6.98 11.74
C ALA A 22 -0.02 7.03 10.21
N ASP A 23 -0.06 5.87 9.56
CA ASP A 23 -0.17 5.75 8.11
C ASP A 23 -1.35 6.53 7.52
N ILE A 24 -2.51 6.46 8.17
CA ILE A 24 -3.70 7.23 7.78
C ILE A 24 -3.48 8.74 7.85
N THR A 25 -2.73 9.22 8.85
CA THR A 25 -2.40 10.64 8.99
C THR A 25 -1.47 11.08 7.88
N HIS A 26 -0.47 10.26 7.55
CA HIS A 26 0.42 10.52 6.41
C HIS A 26 -0.35 10.59 5.09
N ALA A 27 -1.22 9.61 4.82
CA ALA A 27 -2.05 9.60 3.63
C ALA A 27 -2.93 10.86 3.49
N ARG A 28 -3.48 11.37 4.61
CA ARG A 28 -4.24 12.62 4.64
C ARG A 28 -3.37 13.83 4.32
N LYS A 29 -2.18 13.93 4.94
CA LYS A 29 -1.21 15.02 4.66
C LYS A 29 -0.81 15.04 3.18
N LEU A 30 -0.66 13.87 2.56
CA LEU A 30 -0.36 13.72 1.14
C LEU A 30 -1.56 13.97 0.21
N GLY A 31 -2.74 14.32 0.74
CA GLY A 31 -3.90 14.64 -0.06
C GLY A 31 -4.58 13.43 -0.72
N LEU A 32 -4.31 12.21 -0.26
CA LEU A 32 -4.87 10.99 -0.88
C LEU A 32 -6.40 11.01 -0.96
N VAL A 33 -7.06 11.53 0.09
CA VAL A 33 -8.52 11.64 0.14
C VAL A 33 -9.05 12.53 -0.98
N ASN A 34 -8.44 13.71 -1.16
CA ASN A 34 -8.84 14.66 -2.20
C ASN A 34 -8.54 14.11 -3.59
N LEU A 35 -7.36 13.51 -3.78
CA LEU A 35 -6.99 12.85 -5.03
C LEU A 35 -8.00 11.78 -5.43
N LEU A 36 -8.49 10.99 -4.47
CA LEU A 36 -9.49 9.96 -4.75
C LEU A 36 -10.90 10.51 -4.90
N ALA A 37 -11.22 11.68 -4.36
CA ALA A 37 -12.51 12.33 -4.55
C ALA A 37 -12.62 12.93 -5.96
N ASP A 38 -11.57 13.64 -6.38
CA ASP A 38 -11.54 14.42 -7.64
C ASP A 38 -10.98 13.62 -8.83
N GLY A 39 -10.31 12.51 -8.53
CA GLY A 39 -9.61 11.68 -9.51
C GLY A 39 -10.43 10.55 -10.13
N PRO A 40 -9.80 9.78 -11.04
CA PRO A 40 -10.43 8.66 -11.72
C PRO A 40 -10.95 7.61 -10.73
N ALA A 41 -11.96 6.85 -11.16
CA ALA A 41 -12.54 5.78 -10.35
C ALA A 41 -11.56 4.62 -10.19
N VAL A 42 -10.68 4.74 -9.20
CA VAL A 42 -9.70 3.72 -8.82
C VAL A 42 -9.98 3.21 -7.40
N GLU A 43 -9.82 1.91 -7.21
CA GLU A 43 -9.87 1.28 -5.89
C GLU A 43 -8.45 1.08 -5.37
N ILE A 44 -8.19 1.50 -4.12
CA ILE A 44 -6.91 1.30 -3.43
C ILE A 44 -7.09 0.25 -2.34
N LEU A 45 -6.32 -0.84 -2.45
CA LEU A 45 -6.19 -1.80 -1.35
C LEU A 45 -5.17 -1.31 -0.35
N ALA A 46 -5.60 -1.19 0.91
CA ALA A 46 -4.74 -0.72 2.00
C ALA A 46 -4.80 -1.68 3.19
N ASP A 47 -3.82 -1.60 4.07
CA ASP A 47 -3.80 -2.37 5.32
C ASP A 47 -4.71 -1.77 6.40
N ALA A 48 -4.67 -2.33 7.61
CA ALA A 48 -5.51 -1.88 8.72
C ALA A 48 -5.13 -0.48 9.24
N GLY A 49 -3.89 -0.02 9.03
CA GLY A 49 -3.41 1.31 9.42
C GLY A 49 -4.10 2.45 8.67
N TYR A 50 -4.77 2.15 7.56
CA TYR A 50 -5.56 3.10 6.76
C TYR A 50 -7.08 3.01 7.04
N GLN A 51 -7.50 2.25 8.05
CA GLN A 51 -8.92 2.12 8.40
C GLN A 51 -9.55 3.48 8.71
N GLY A 52 -10.69 3.75 8.07
CA GLY A 52 -11.39 5.04 8.13
C GLY A 52 -11.31 5.84 6.84
N LEU A 53 -10.29 5.64 6.00
CA LEU A 53 -10.22 6.31 4.69
C LEU A 53 -11.33 5.87 3.74
N GLY A 54 -11.80 4.62 3.84
CA GLY A 54 -12.92 4.14 3.02
C GLY A 54 -14.17 5.00 3.17
N ALA A 55 -14.50 5.45 4.39
CA ALA A 55 -15.64 6.33 4.63
C ALA A 55 -15.44 7.73 4.03
N GLN A 56 -14.19 8.23 3.99
CA GLN A 56 -13.84 9.54 3.44
C GLN A 56 -13.72 9.55 1.90
N THR A 57 -13.62 8.38 1.29
CA THR A 57 -13.33 8.21 -0.15
C THR A 57 -14.46 7.50 -0.89
N GLY A 58 -15.67 7.46 -0.33
CA GLY A 58 -16.83 6.79 -0.95
C GLY A 58 -16.62 5.29 -1.18
N GLY A 59 -15.81 4.64 -0.34
CA GLY A 59 -15.48 3.22 -0.45
C GLY A 59 -14.28 2.90 -1.35
N ARG A 60 -13.63 3.89 -1.98
CA ARG A 60 -12.48 3.66 -2.88
C ARG A 60 -11.25 3.11 -2.16
N VAL A 61 -11.05 3.43 -0.88
CA VAL A 61 -9.99 2.79 -0.07
C VAL A 61 -10.55 1.58 0.65
N VAL A 62 -10.12 0.39 0.24
CA VAL A 62 -10.55 -0.91 0.77
C VAL A 62 -9.53 -1.47 1.74
N THR A 63 -9.87 -1.42 3.02
CA THR A 63 -9.09 -1.97 4.14
C THR A 63 -9.64 -3.33 4.58
N PRO A 64 -8.89 -4.11 5.40
CA PRO A 64 -9.44 -5.34 5.98
C PRO A 64 -10.74 -5.04 6.75
N PRO A 65 -11.68 -5.99 6.80
CA PRO A 65 -12.93 -5.79 7.52
C PRO A 65 -12.67 -5.45 8.99
N HIS A 66 -13.34 -4.42 9.49
CA HIS A 66 -13.28 -4.08 10.91
C HIS A 66 -14.07 -5.10 11.75
N ARG A 67 -13.45 -5.58 12.82
CA ARG A 67 -14.08 -6.57 13.72
C ARG A 67 -15.05 -5.85 14.67
N LYS A 68 -16.34 -6.13 14.51
CA LYS A 68 -17.43 -5.52 15.31
C LYS A 68 -17.48 -6.11 16.72
N PHE A 69 -17.36 -7.43 16.85
CA PHE A 69 -17.45 -8.12 18.13
C PHE A 69 -16.05 -8.40 18.71
N LYS A 70 -15.77 -7.82 19.89
CA LYS A 70 -14.51 -8.06 20.60
C LYS A 70 -14.48 -9.40 21.34
N LYS A 71 -15.62 -9.85 21.88
CA LYS A 71 -15.78 -11.11 22.62
C LYS A 71 -17.03 -11.83 22.13
N ASN A 72 -16.98 -13.17 22.17
CA ASN A 72 -18.09 -14.08 21.88
C ASN A 72 -18.91 -13.69 20.62
N PRO A 73 -18.27 -13.53 19.45
CA PRO A 73 -19.01 -13.32 18.21
C PRO A 73 -19.91 -14.53 17.92
N PRO A 74 -21.08 -14.34 17.30
CA PRO A 74 -21.82 -15.45 16.71
C PRO A 74 -20.94 -16.20 15.69
N GLU A 75 -21.08 -17.52 15.60
CA GLU A 75 -20.26 -18.37 14.73
C GLU A 75 -20.35 -17.95 13.25
N TRP A 76 -21.57 -17.68 12.76
CA TRP A 76 -21.81 -17.17 11.41
C TRP A 76 -21.05 -15.86 11.12
N TYR A 77 -20.89 -14.99 12.14
CA TYR A 77 -20.15 -13.74 11.98
C TYR A 77 -18.66 -14.00 11.85
N GLU A 78 -18.11 -14.91 12.67
CA GLU A 78 -16.70 -15.28 12.60
C GLU A 78 -16.38 -15.88 11.24
N GLU A 79 -17.22 -16.78 10.71
CA GLU A 79 -17.04 -17.38 9.39
C GLU A 79 -16.97 -16.31 8.28
N ILE A 80 -17.96 -15.41 8.23
CA ILE A 80 -18.00 -14.33 7.24
C ILE A 80 -16.79 -13.40 7.38
N HIS A 81 -16.44 -13.03 8.62
CA HIS A 81 -15.29 -12.17 8.90
C HIS A 81 -13.99 -12.82 8.42
N GLN A 82 -13.77 -14.11 8.73
CA GLN A 82 -12.59 -14.85 8.30
C GLN A 82 -12.53 -14.97 6.78
N ARG A 83 -13.66 -15.23 6.11
CA ARG A 83 -13.73 -15.29 4.64
C ARG A 83 -13.33 -13.97 4.01
N ARG A 84 -13.88 -12.85 4.49
CA ARG A 84 -13.56 -11.49 4.00
C ARG A 84 -12.10 -11.12 4.28
N ARG A 85 -11.59 -11.44 5.46
CA ARG A 85 -10.20 -11.20 5.84
C ARG A 85 -9.24 -12.01 4.97
N LYS A 86 -9.53 -13.29 4.71
CA LYS A 86 -8.74 -14.13 3.79
C LYS A 86 -8.75 -13.57 2.38
N ALA A 87 -9.91 -13.21 1.83
CA ALA A 87 -10.03 -12.61 0.50
C ALA A 87 -9.21 -11.31 0.38
N HIS A 88 -9.28 -10.44 1.38
CA HIS A 88 -8.48 -9.21 1.41
C HIS A 88 -6.98 -9.50 1.50
N SER A 89 -6.58 -10.42 2.39
CA SER A 89 -5.18 -10.83 2.56
C SER A 89 -4.61 -11.41 1.27
N SER A 90 -5.35 -12.26 0.55
CA SER A 90 -4.92 -12.83 -0.72
C SER A 90 -4.65 -11.77 -1.79
N ARG A 91 -5.50 -10.74 -1.87
CA ARG A 91 -5.29 -9.61 -2.80
C ARG A 91 -4.04 -8.79 -2.43
N ARG A 92 -3.74 -8.67 -1.14
CA ARG A 92 -2.59 -7.90 -0.64
C ARG A 92 -1.23 -8.57 -0.83
N ILE A 93 -1.16 -9.88 -1.09
CA ILE A 93 0.12 -10.59 -1.30
C ILE A 93 1.00 -9.90 -2.35
N ARG A 94 0.41 -9.47 -3.48
CA ARG A 94 1.18 -8.80 -4.55
C ARG A 94 1.68 -7.41 -4.14
N VAL A 95 0.87 -6.67 -3.38
CA VAL A 95 1.26 -5.37 -2.81
C VAL A 95 2.45 -5.56 -1.86
N GLU A 96 2.40 -6.59 -1.01
CA GLU A 96 3.47 -6.94 -0.09
C GLU A 96 4.75 -7.36 -0.82
N HIS A 97 4.64 -8.12 -1.93
CA HIS A 97 5.78 -8.43 -2.79
C HIS A 97 6.40 -7.17 -3.43
N GLY A 98 5.57 -6.25 -3.96
CA GLY A 98 6.06 -5.00 -4.54
C GLY A 98 6.81 -4.13 -3.53
N ILE A 99 6.24 -3.97 -2.32
CA ILE A 99 6.90 -3.28 -1.21
C ILE A 99 8.17 -4.03 -0.77
N GLY A 100 8.12 -5.36 -0.74
CA GLY A 100 9.24 -6.23 -0.40
C GLY A 100 10.42 -6.07 -1.35
N HIS A 101 10.18 -6.04 -2.67
CA HIS A 101 11.22 -5.81 -3.68
C HIS A 101 11.94 -4.48 -3.45
N MET A 102 11.19 -3.41 -3.16
CA MET A 102 11.78 -2.12 -2.83
C MET A 102 12.59 -2.19 -1.52
N LYS A 103 12.02 -2.72 -0.43
CA LYS A 103 12.72 -2.82 0.87
C LYS A 103 14.00 -3.66 0.82
N ASN A 104 14.03 -4.67 -0.05
CA ASN A 104 15.16 -5.58 -0.21
C ASN A 104 16.29 -5.01 -1.08
N TRP A 105 16.14 -3.83 -1.68
CA TRP A 105 17.24 -3.16 -2.36
C TRP A 105 18.39 -2.90 -1.40
N ARG A 106 19.61 -3.25 -1.80
CA ARG A 106 20.79 -3.28 -0.92
C ARG A 106 21.09 -1.92 -0.27
N SER A 107 20.83 -0.82 -0.97
CA SER A 107 20.98 0.54 -0.43
C SER A 107 20.03 0.85 0.72
N LEU A 108 18.82 0.27 0.71
CA LEU A 108 17.82 0.41 1.77
C LEU A 108 18.00 -0.62 2.87
N ALA A 109 18.18 -1.90 2.51
CA ALA A 109 18.34 -3.00 3.46
C ALA A 109 19.58 -2.85 4.38
N ARG A 110 20.59 -2.11 3.93
CA ARG A 110 21.82 -1.82 4.70
C ARG A 110 22.02 -0.33 4.91
N HIS A 111 20.93 0.44 4.93
CA HIS A 111 21.03 1.89 5.11
C HIS A 111 21.54 2.23 6.51
N HIS A 112 22.79 2.68 6.58
CA HIS A 112 23.41 3.29 7.78
C HIS A 112 23.68 4.80 7.56
N GLY A 113 23.11 5.36 6.49
CA GLY A 113 23.28 6.76 6.13
C GLY A 113 22.48 7.69 7.04
N ARG A 114 22.61 8.99 6.77
CA ARG A 114 21.90 10.00 7.55
C ARG A 114 20.43 10.07 7.16
N ARG A 115 19.55 10.25 8.16
CA ARG A 115 18.10 10.20 7.98
C ARG A 115 17.56 11.32 7.09
N GLU A 116 18.24 12.45 6.99
CA GLU A 116 17.87 13.56 6.11
C GLU A 116 17.78 13.15 4.64
N HIS A 117 18.54 12.14 4.21
CA HIS A 117 18.54 11.66 2.82
C HIS A 117 17.62 10.45 2.59
N MET A 118 16.93 9.98 3.63
CA MET A 118 16.11 8.76 3.55
C MET A 118 15.02 8.88 2.48
N SER A 119 14.32 10.02 2.43
CA SER A 119 13.28 10.27 1.43
C SER A 119 13.84 10.22 0.01
N ASP A 120 14.96 10.91 -0.24
CA ASP A 120 15.59 10.95 -1.55
C ASP A 120 16.03 9.56 -2.00
N ILE A 121 16.62 8.77 -1.09
CA ILE A 121 17.08 7.41 -1.38
C ILE A 121 15.88 6.49 -1.67
N LEU A 122 14.82 6.55 -0.86
CA LEU A 122 13.60 5.77 -1.08
C LEU A 122 12.97 6.09 -2.44
N GLN A 123 12.87 7.36 -2.78
CA GLN A 123 12.28 7.81 -4.04
C GLN A 123 13.16 7.48 -5.25
N ALA A 124 14.48 7.58 -5.13
CA ALA A 124 15.42 7.16 -6.16
C ALA A 124 15.33 5.66 -6.43
N VAL A 125 15.33 4.84 -5.38
CA VAL A 125 15.12 3.38 -5.51
C VAL A 125 13.76 3.09 -6.14
N ALA A 126 12.72 3.81 -5.73
CA ALA A 126 11.38 3.63 -6.28
C ALA A 126 11.32 3.92 -7.79
N GLY A 127 11.92 5.03 -8.23
CA GLY A 127 11.98 5.39 -9.65
C GLY A 127 12.74 4.34 -10.48
N LEU A 128 13.89 3.88 -9.98
CA LEU A 128 14.69 2.84 -10.64
C LEU A 128 13.91 1.51 -10.75
N LEU A 129 13.25 1.08 -9.67
CA LEU A 129 12.48 -0.15 -9.66
C LEU A 129 11.28 -0.07 -10.61
N SER A 130 10.56 1.05 -10.62
CA SER A 130 9.42 1.28 -11.52
C SER A 130 9.86 1.23 -12.99
N HIS A 131 11.00 1.86 -13.32
CA HIS A 131 11.57 1.81 -14.66
C HIS A 131 11.96 0.39 -15.08
N GLN A 132 12.66 -0.36 -14.22
CA GLN A 132 13.04 -1.75 -14.47
C GLN A 132 11.80 -2.64 -14.71
N GLN A 133 10.78 -2.53 -13.86
CA GLN A 133 9.54 -3.30 -13.99
C GLN A 133 8.80 -3.00 -15.29
N THR A 134 8.79 -1.74 -15.72
CA THR A 134 8.18 -1.30 -16.99
C THR A 134 8.96 -1.85 -18.19
N ALA A 135 10.28 -1.80 -18.16
CA ALA A 135 11.13 -2.35 -19.23
C ALA A 135 10.96 -3.87 -19.39
N THR A 136 10.92 -4.61 -18.28
CA THR A 136 10.65 -6.06 -18.30
C THR A 136 9.26 -6.38 -18.85
N ALA A 137 8.23 -5.61 -18.49
CA ALA A 137 6.89 -5.79 -19.03
C ALA A 137 6.82 -5.57 -20.55
N ALA A 138 7.50 -4.54 -21.06
CA ALA A 138 7.59 -4.27 -22.50
C ALA A 138 8.28 -5.42 -23.26
N SER A 139 9.31 -6.04 -22.67
CA SER A 139 9.99 -7.20 -23.27
C SER A 139 9.18 -8.50 -23.27
N GLY A 140 8.16 -8.61 -22.41
CA GLY A 140 7.30 -9.79 -22.30
C GLY A 140 6.05 -9.76 -23.20
N THR A 141 5.80 -8.65 -23.90
CA THR A 141 4.57 -8.42 -24.69
C THR A 141 4.78 -8.68 -26.20
N GLN A 142 5.83 -9.40 -26.58
CA GLN A 142 6.05 -9.87 -27.96
C GLN A 142 5.61 -11.34 -28.10
N TRP A 143 4.31 -11.61 -28.28
CA TRP A 143 3.79 -12.83 -28.91
C TRP A 143 2.42 -12.56 -29.52
#